data_AF-A0A9E1WTI8-F1
#
_entry.id   AF-A0A9E1WTI8-F1
#
_cell.length_a   1.000
_cell.length_b   1.000
_cell.length_c   1.000
_cell.angle_alpha   90.00
_cell.angle_beta   90.00
_cell.angle_gamma   90.00
#
_symmetry.space_group_name_H-M   'P 1'
#
loop_
_entity.id
_entity.type
_entity.pdbx_description
1 polymer ?
#
loop_
_entity_poly.entity_id
_entity_poly.type
_entity_poly.pdbx_seq_one_letter_code
_entity_poly.pdbx_strand_id
1 'polypeptide(L)'
;MKLFSYKLSQVHLVLLIAGFLTLTGNFTFFEKTLLVYPLFENLFFLGSLFLFLFTFLAALLLLICYRKSIKPILILLLLTSSLVSYSSNNYGIVFDHNMITNTFETDTSEFFDLVNFKSILYFLVLGLLPSFIVLKVELKKLTLSAQFLQRLKYFIVLVVVFVVVVLSFSKHYTSFARENRDLRLYINPTYYLYSAAKFIDSKLVTSSTPFKVIGLDAKINKKSDKNRLVIFVIGETVRRDHMSINGYSLQTNPYLEKEDIISFKNLTSCGTDTAWSVPCMFS
;
A
#
# COMPACT_ATOMS: atom_id res chain seq x y z
N MET A 1 19.50 -34.30 -8.65
CA MET A 1 20.05 -33.10 -7.99
C MET A 1 19.17 -32.68 -6.81
N LYS A 2 19.50 -33.11 -5.58
CA LYS A 2 18.83 -32.67 -4.33
C LYS A 2 19.43 -31.32 -3.91
N LEU A 3 19.05 -30.22 -4.56
CA LEU A 3 19.69 -28.92 -4.29
C LEU A 3 19.31 -28.29 -2.93
N PHE A 4 18.24 -28.75 -2.26
CA PHE A 4 17.86 -28.27 -0.93
C PHE A 4 17.19 -29.37 -0.09
N SER A 5 17.98 -30.17 0.63
CA SER A 5 17.49 -31.18 1.59
C SER A 5 17.41 -30.62 3.03
N TYR A 6 17.09 -29.33 3.19
CA TYR A 6 16.95 -28.72 4.52
C TYR A 6 15.55 -28.99 5.07
N LYS A 7 15.45 -29.91 6.02
CA LYS A 7 14.24 -30.09 6.82
C LYS A 7 14.11 -28.91 7.77
N LEU A 8 13.26 -27.95 7.45
CA LEU A 8 13.02 -26.78 8.29
C LEU A 8 11.79 -26.99 9.17
N SER A 9 11.78 -26.42 10.38
CA SER A 9 10.52 -26.34 11.14
C SER A 9 9.66 -25.20 10.58
N GLN A 10 8.35 -25.33 10.73
CA GLN A 10 7.40 -24.31 10.27
C GLN A 10 7.69 -22.93 10.86
N VAL A 11 8.06 -22.87 12.13
CA VAL A 11 8.36 -21.62 12.83
C VAL A 11 9.58 -20.94 12.22
N HIS A 12 10.66 -21.69 11.98
CA HIS A 12 11.85 -21.13 11.33
C HIS A 12 11.56 -20.60 9.93
N LEU A 13 10.67 -21.26 9.18
CA LEU A 13 10.29 -20.80 7.84
C LEU A 13 9.56 -19.46 7.93
N VAL A 14 8.62 -19.34 8.87
CA VAL A 14 7.90 -18.09 9.12
C VAL A 14 8.86 -16.98 9.54
N LEU A 15 9.80 -17.26 10.45
CA LEU A 15 10.79 -16.27 10.88
C LEU A 15 11.70 -15.81 9.73
N LEU A 16 12.18 -16.73 8.90
CA LEU A 16 13.00 -16.39 7.74
C LEU A 16 12.24 -15.50 6.74
N ILE A 17 10.99 -15.85 6.43
CA ILE A 17 10.17 -15.05 5.51
C ILE A 17 9.78 -13.70 6.13
N ALA A 18 9.47 -13.65 7.42
CA ALA A 18 9.23 -12.39 8.12
C ALA A 18 10.47 -11.48 8.04
N GLY A 19 11.65 -12.00 8.34
CA GLY A 19 12.90 -11.25 8.24
C GLY A 19 13.21 -10.78 6.82
N PHE A 20 12.99 -11.65 5.84
CA PHE A 20 13.14 -11.31 4.42
C PHE A 20 12.19 -10.18 4.00
N LEU A 21 10.91 -10.25 4.35
CA LEU A 21 9.92 -9.22 4.04
C LEU A 21 10.20 -7.91 4.78
N THR A 22 10.61 -7.97 6.05
CA THR A 22 11.03 -6.78 6.80
C THR A 22 12.22 -6.11 6.13
N LEU A 23 13.21 -6.87 5.68
CA LEU A 23 14.41 -6.31 5.04
C LEU A 23 14.12 -5.74 3.64
N THR A 24 13.45 -6.52 2.80
CA THR A 24 13.31 -6.22 1.36
C THR A 24 12.05 -5.41 1.04
N GLY A 25 10.95 -5.68 1.73
CA GLY A 25 9.66 -5.07 1.45
C GLY A 25 9.51 -3.65 1.99
N ASN A 26 10.32 -3.26 2.98
CA ASN A 26 10.17 -1.99 3.72
C ASN A 26 11.26 -0.96 3.40
N PHE A 27 11.89 -1.04 2.23
CA PHE A 27 12.98 -0.14 1.86
C PHE A 27 12.57 1.34 1.93
N THR A 28 11.49 1.76 1.25
CA THR A 28 10.98 3.14 1.30
C THR A 28 10.66 3.58 2.72
N PHE A 29 10.11 2.70 3.56
CA PHE A 29 9.83 3.03 4.96
C PHE A 29 11.11 3.40 5.73
N PHE A 30 12.17 2.61 5.60
CA PHE A 30 13.45 2.90 6.25
C PHE A 30 14.12 4.14 5.64
N GLU A 31 14.10 4.30 4.33
CA GLU A 31 14.65 5.48 3.65
C GLU A 31 13.97 6.76 4.15
N LYS A 32 12.64 6.82 4.14
CA LYS A 32 11.89 7.98 4.63
C LYS A 32 12.08 8.21 6.12
N THR A 33 12.24 7.15 6.91
CA THR A 33 12.54 7.27 8.35
C THR A 33 13.94 7.86 8.57
N LEU A 34 14.94 7.46 7.79
CA LEU A 34 16.31 7.99 7.87
C LEU A 34 16.41 9.47 7.52
N LEU A 35 15.53 9.98 6.65
CA LEU A 35 15.44 11.42 6.35
C LEU A 35 14.97 12.25 7.54
N VAL A 36 14.17 11.67 8.44
CA VAL A 36 13.65 12.33 9.65
C VAL A 36 14.53 12.07 10.87
N TYR A 37 15.07 10.86 11.00
CA TYR A 37 15.94 10.43 12.08
C TYR A 37 17.33 10.06 11.53
N PRO A 38 18.28 11.01 11.50
CA PRO A 38 19.62 10.77 10.99
C PRO A 38 20.31 9.60 11.71
N LEU A 39 21.01 8.77 10.93
CA LEU A 39 21.57 7.49 11.38
C LEU A 39 22.55 7.63 12.56
N PHE A 40 23.44 8.63 12.50
CA PHE A 40 24.50 8.81 13.49
C PHE A 40 23.98 9.07 14.91
N GLU A 41 22.84 9.74 15.03
CA GLU A 41 22.25 10.10 16.33
C GLU A 41 21.23 9.06 16.82
N ASN A 42 20.60 8.32 15.91
CA ASN A 42 19.45 7.48 16.21
C ASN A 42 19.66 5.99 15.90
N LEU A 43 20.91 5.52 15.80
CA LEU A 43 21.23 4.14 15.40
C LEU A 43 20.46 3.08 16.18
N PHE A 44 20.40 3.20 17.51
CA PHE A 44 19.70 2.24 18.36
C PHE A 44 18.18 2.24 18.15
N PHE A 45 17.58 3.42 17.94
CA PHE A 45 16.15 3.53 17.64
C PHE A 45 15.82 2.96 16.25
N LEU A 46 16.65 3.20 15.25
CA LEU A 46 16.47 2.63 13.91
C LEU A 46 16.59 1.09 13.93
N GLY A 47 17.56 0.57 14.69
CA GLY A 47 17.67 -0.88 14.94
C GLY A 47 16.44 -1.43 15.68
N SER A 48 15.91 -0.68 16.65
CA SER A 48 14.69 -1.06 17.37
C SER A 48 13.47 -1.09 16.44
N LEU A 49 13.37 -0.16 15.48
CA LEU A 49 12.32 -0.10 14.46
C LEU A 49 12.31 -1.35 13.58
N PHE A 50 13.48 -1.82 13.14
CA PHE A 50 13.61 -3.08 12.41
C PHE A 50 13.12 -4.26 13.25
N LEU A 51 13.58 -4.37 14.51
CA LEU A 51 13.15 -5.43 15.42
C LEU A 51 11.64 -5.37 15.69
N PHE A 52 11.07 -4.17 15.83
CA PHE A 52 9.63 -3.97 15.98
C PHE A 52 8.86 -4.54 14.79
N LEU A 53 9.22 -4.15 13.57
CA LEU A 53 8.56 -4.64 12.36
C LEU A 53 8.70 -6.15 12.19
N PHE A 54 9.91 -6.67 12.41
CA PHE A 54 10.21 -8.09 12.33
C PHE A 54 9.39 -8.90 13.33
N THR A 55 9.43 -8.53 14.62
CA THR A 55 8.74 -9.27 15.68
C THR A 55 7.23 -9.20 15.53
N PHE A 56 6.69 -8.04 15.15
CA PHE A 56 5.27 -7.86 14.86
C PHE A 56 4.81 -8.73 13.69
N LEU A 57 5.49 -8.67 12.55
CA LEU A 57 5.15 -9.47 11.37
C LEU A 57 5.30 -10.96 11.64
N ALA A 58 6.39 -11.38 12.29
CA ALA A 58 6.61 -12.77 12.66
C ALA A 58 5.52 -13.30 13.59
N ALA A 59 5.12 -12.54 14.61
CA ALA A 59 4.07 -12.92 15.53
C ALA A 59 2.72 -13.06 14.80
N LEU A 60 2.39 -12.11 13.93
CA LEU A 60 1.17 -12.14 13.11
C LEU A 60 1.13 -13.37 12.19
N LEU A 61 2.23 -13.65 11.48
CA LEU A 61 2.32 -14.83 10.61
C LEU A 61 2.23 -16.14 11.41
N LEU A 62 2.77 -16.19 12.63
CA LEU A 62 2.61 -17.35 13.52
C LEU A 62 1.18 -17.52 14.04
N LEU A 63 0.32 -16.51 14.01
CA LEU A 63 -1.10 -16.67 14.30
C LEU A 63 -1.87 -17.17 13.07
N ILE A 64 -1.60 -16.58 11.90
CA ILE A 64 -2.39 -16.81 10.68
C ILE A 64 -1.99 -18.12 9.97
N CYS A 65 -0.70 -18.42 9.86
CA CYS A 65 -0.21 -19.48 8.97
C CYS A 65 -0.22 -20.85 9.66
N TYR A 66 -1.20 -21.73 9.43
CA TYR A 66 -1.27 -23.05 10.10
C TYR A 66 -1.21 -24.25 9.13
N ARG A 67 -0.30 -25.19 9.41
CA ARG A 67 -0.13 -26.48 8.71
C ARG A 67 -0.07 -26.33 7.18
N LYS A 68 -1.18 -26.62 6.48
CA LYS A 68 -1.25 -26.59 5.02
C LYS A 68 -1.35 -25.16 4.45
N SER A 69 -1.83 -24.19 5.24
CA SER A 69 -1.97 -22.81 4.77
C SER A 69 -0.65 -22.03 4.80
N ILE A 70 0.39 -22.53 5.48
CA ILE A 70 1.69 -21.84 5.61
C ILE A 70 2.30 -21.54 4.25
N LYS A 71 2.45 -22.55 3.39
CA LYS A 71 3.09 -22.34 2.08
C LYS A 71 2.29 -21.38 1.19
N PRO A 72 0.97 -21.59 0.96
CA PRO A 72 0.18 -20.68 0.14
C PRO A 72 0.21 -19.24 0.64
N ILE A 73 0.06 -19.02 1.96
CA ILE A 73 0.03 -17.65 2.53
C ILE A 73 1.38 -16.97 2.38
N LEU A 74 2.48 -17.66 2.70
CA LEU A 74 3.82 -17.07 2.56
C LEU A 74 4.17 -16.76 1.10
N ILE A 75 3.79 -17.63 0.16
CA ILE A 75 3.98 -17.39 -1.27
C ILE A 75 3.16 -16.18 -1.73
N LEU A 76 1.87 -16.14 -1.38
CA LEU A 76 1.02 -15.01 -1.74
C LEU A 76 1.58 -13.69 -1.20
N LEU A 77 2.05 -13.69 0.05
CA LEU A 77 2.68 -12.52 0.65
C LEU A 77 3.96 -12.12 -0.06
N LEU A 78 4.85 -13.06 -0.39
CA LEU A 78 6.09 -12.75 -1.14
C LEU A 78 5.80 -12.13 -2.52
N LEU A 79 4.84 -12.71 -3.26
CA LEU A 79 4.47 -12.19 -4.58
C LEU A 79 3.84 -10.80 -4.48
N THR A 80 2.85 -10.63 -3.61
CA THR A 80 2.16 -9.33 -3.45
C THR A 80 3.07 -8.26 -2.86
N SER A 81 3.88 -8.62 -1.85
CA SER A 81 4.83 -7.70 -1.22
C SER A 81 5.89 -7.21 -2.21
N SER A 82 6.36 -8.07 -3.13
CA SER A 82 7.35 -7.66 -4.12
C SER A 82 6.79 -6.67 -5.14
N LEU A 83 5.55 -6.86 -5.61
CA LEU A 83 4.85 -5.89 -6.46
C LEU A 83 4.63 -4.56 -5.74
N VAL A 84 4.07 -4.60 -4.52
CA VAL A 84 3.80 -3.41 -3.71
C VAL A 84 5.10 -2.66 -3.39
N SER A 85 6.15 -3.39 -3.00
CA SER A 85 7.45 -2.80 -2.68
C SER A 85 8.08 -2.15 -3.92
N TYR A 86 8.02 -2.79 -5.08
CA TYR A 86 8.54 -2.18 -6.31
C TYR A 86 7.82 -0.88 -6.66
N SER A 87 6.48 -0.88 -6.64
CA SER A 87 5.66 0.29 -6.93
C SER A 87 5.90 1.42 -5.93
N SER A 88 6.08 1.09 -4.65
CA SER A 88 6.40 2.10 -3.62
C SER A 88 7.82 2.67 -3.78
N ASN A 89 8.81 1.82 -4.05
CA ASN A 89 10.21 2.22 -4.16
C ASN A 89 10.48 3.06 -5.43
N ASN A 90 9.84 2.74 -6.56
CA ASN A 90 10.18 3.36 -7.85
C ASN A 90 9.17 4.43 -8.30
N TYR A 91 7.89 4.24 -7.96
CA TYR A 91 6.82 5.15 -8.39
C TYR A 91 6.29 6.02 -7.25
N GLY A 92 6.73 5.77 -6.00
CA GLY A 92 6.23 6.50 -4.83
C GLY A 92 4.77 6.17 -4.49
N ILE A 93 4.23 5.07 -5.03
CA ILE A 93 2.84 4.68 -4.81
C ILE A 93 2.64 4.23 -3.36
N VAL A 94 1.57 4.73 -2.75
CA VAL A 94 1.10 4.35 -1.42
C VAL A 94 -0.16 3.51 -1.56
N PHE A 95 -0.15 2.29 -1.02
CA PHE A 95 -1.29 1.35 -1.09
C PHE A 95 -2.26 1.57 0.07
N ASP A 96 -2.87 2.75 0.09
CA ASP A 96 -3.97 3.08 1.00
C ASP A 96 -5.32 2.55 0.49
N HIS A 97 -6.41 2.88 1.19
CA HIS A 97 -7.74 2.44 0.81
C HIS A 97 -8.14 2.86 -0.61
N ASN A 98 -7.82 4.09 -1.02
CA ASN A 98 -8.17 4.61 -2.33
C ASN A 98 -7.32 3.94 -3.41
N MET A 99 -6.04 3.70 -3.18
CA MET A 99 -5.18 3.00 -4.13
C MET A 99 -5.61 1.55 -4.34
N ILE A 100 -6.13 0.87 -3.30
CA ILE A 100 -6.76 -0.44 -3.48
C ILE A 100 -7.98 -0.31 -4.39
N THR A 101 -8.85 0.67 -4.17
CA THR A 101 -10.00 0.95 -5.06
C THR A 101 -9.54 1.19 -6.50
N ASN A 102 -8.56 2.07 -6.71
CA ASN A 102 -7.98 2.35 -8.03
C ASN A 102 -7.48 1.07 -8.68
N THR A 103 -6.73 0.23 -7.95
CA THR A 103 -6.21 -1.05 -8.49
C THR A 103 -7.32 -1.99 -8.96
N PHE A 104 -8.49 -1.97 -8.30
CA PHE A 104 -9.65 -2.78 -8.70
C PHE A 104 -10.48 -2.17 -9.82
N GLU A 105 -10.44 -0.85 -9.99
CA GLU A 105 -11.19 -0.11 -11.02
C GLU A 105 -10.35 0.16 -12.29
N THR A 106 -9.03 0.03 -12.20
CA THR A 106 -8.05 0.20 -13.28
C THR A 106 -8.24 -0.80 -14.41
N ASP A 107 -7.99 -0.33 -15.64
CA ASP A 107 -7.97 -1.14 -16.85
C ASP A 107 -6.62 -1.86 -17.06
N THR A 108 -6.65 -2.92 -17.86
CA THR A 108 -5.45 -3.65 -18.28
C THR A 108 -4.40 -2.81 -19.00
N SER A 109 -4.78 -1.85 -19.85
CA SER A 109 -3.82 -1.02 -20.58
C SER A 109 -3.09 -0.05 -19.64
N GLU A 110 -3.81 0.61 -18.73
CA GLU A 110 -3.21 1.44 -17.66
C GLU A 110 -2.21 0.65 -16.81
N PHE A 111 -2.53 -0.60 -16.48
CA PHE A 111 -1.61 -1.46 -15.73
C PHE A 111 -0.33 -1.79 -16.53
N PHE A 112 -0.46 -2.13 -17.81
CA PHE A 112 0.69 -2.51 -18.64
C PHE A 112 1.66 -1.34 -18.88
N ASP A 113 1.18 -0.09 -18.88
CA ASP A 113 2.02 1.09 -18.98
C ASP A 113 2.99 1.24 -17.78
N LEU A 114 2.66 0.63 -16.63
CA LEU A 114 3.53 0.61 -15.44
C LEU A 114 4.53 -0.56 -15.45
N VAL A 115 4.39 -1.53 -16.35
CA VAL A 115 5.25 -2.71 -16.41
C VAL A 115 6.49 -2.41 -17.24
N ASN A 116 7.67 -2.63 -16.66
CA ASN A 116 8.93 -2.47 -17.37
C ASN A 116 9.91 -3.59 -17.02
N PHE A 117 11.04 -3.65 -17.71
CA PHE A 117 12.03 -4.71 -17.49
C PHE A 117 12.54 -4.79 -16.04
N LYS A 118 12.69 -3.64 -15.36
CA LYS A 118 13.13 -3.60 -13.96
C LYS A 118 12.05 -4.16 -13.03
N SER A 119 10.78 -3.86 -13.27
CA SER A 119 9.67 -4.38 -12.46
C SER A 119 9.57 -5.90 -12.56
N ILE A 120 9.74 -6.45 -13.77
CA ILE A 120 9.77 -7.89 -14.00
C ILE A 120 10.95 -8.52 -13.26
N LEU A 121 12.17 -7.98 -13.41
CA LEU A 121 13.34 -8.52 -12.72
C LEU A 121 13.20 -8.48 -11.20
N TYR A 122 12.65 -7.38 -10.65
CA TYR A 122 12.38 -7.23 -9.22
C TYR A 122 11.39 -8.30 -8.72
N PHE A 123 10.30 -8.50 -9.44
CA PHE A 123 9.30 -9.53 -9.12
C PHE A 123 9.88 -10.94 -9.21
N LEU A 124 10.72 -11.23 -10.21
CA LEU A 124 11.39 -12.52 -10.36
C LEU A 124 12.30 -12.82 -9.16
N VAL A 125 13.14 -11.86 -8.78
CA VAL A 125 14.17 -12.06 -7.74
C VAL A 125 13.59 -12.01 -6.32
N LEU A 126 12.69 -11.07 -6.03
CA LEU A 126 12.19 -10.84 -4.67
C LEU A 126 10.80 -11.46 -4.42
N GLY A 127 10.07 -11.84 -5.47
CA GLY A 127 8.79 -12.51 -5.38
C GLY A 127 8.88 -13.99 -5.73
N LEU A 128 9.15 -14.31 -7.01
CA LEU A 128 9.06 -15.68 -7.52
C LEU A 128 10.16 -16.60 -7.00
N LEU A 129 11.42 -16.15 -6.97
CA LEU A 129 12.55 -16.93 -6.47
C LEU A 129 12.35 -17.37 -5.00
N PRO A 130 12.09 -16.48 -4.02
CA PRO A 130 11.84 -16.91 -2.64
C PRO A 130 10.57 -17.74 -2.53
N SER A 131 9.53 -17.46 -3.32
CA SER A 131 8.32 -18.29 -3.36
C SER A 131 8.60 -19.72 -3.82
N PHE A 132 9.45 -19.89 -4.84
CA PHE A 132 9.89 -21.20 -5.31
C PHE A 132 10.69 -21.95 -4.25
N ILE A 133 11.56 -21.25 -3.51
CA ILE A 133 12.29 -21.82 -2.37
C ILE A 133 11.29 -22.32 -1.31
N VAL A 134 10.29 -21.51 -0.93
CA VAL A 134 9.24 -21.90 0.03
C VAL A 134 8.48 -23.15 -0.42
N LEU A 135 8.18 -23.27 -1.72
CA LEU A 135 7.55 -24.47 -2.28
C LEU A 135 8.40 -25.72 -2.09
N LYS A 136 9.71 -25.62 -2.35
CA LYS A 136 10.66 -26.74 -2.29
C LYS A 136 11.06 -27.15 -0.87
N VAL A 137 10.94 -26.27 0.13
CA VAL A 137 11.28 -26.60 1.53
C VAL A 137 10.42 -27.75 2.06
N GLU A 138 11.08 -28.81 2.56
CA GLU A 138 10.42 -29.90 3.27
C GLU A 138 10.21 -29.54 4.74
N LEU A 139 8.94 -29.52 5.16
CA LEU A 139 8.58 -29.20 6.54
C LEU A 139 8.74 -30.43 7.44
N LYS A 140 9.42 -30.27 8.58
CA LYS A 140 9.49 -31.31 9.62
C LYS A 140 8.07 -31.69 10.07
N LYS A 141 7.74 -32.98 9.99
CA LYS A 141 6.48 -33.53 10.51
C LYS A 141 6.63 -33.67 12.03
N LEU A 142 5.95 -32.82 12.78
CA LEU A 142 5.84 -32.86 14.24
C LEU A 142 4.42 -33.32 14.62
N THR A 143 4.26 -33.86 15.83
CA THR A 143 2.91 -34.11 16.39
C THR A 143 2.19 -32.77 16.60
N LEU A 144 0.85 -32.77 16.54
CA LEU A 144 0.06 -31.54 16.63
C LEU A 144 0.35 -30.75 17.92
N SER A 145 0.43 -31.45 19.05
CA SER A 145 0.73 -30.84 20.34
C SER A 145 2.13 -30.24 20.40
N ALA A 146 3.14 -30.95 19.87
CA ALA A 146 4.51 -30.43 19.82
C ALA A 146 4.64 -29.22 18.89
N GLN A 147 3.93 -29.24 17.75
CA GLN A 147 3.88 -28.13 16.80
C GLN A 147 3.21 -26.90 17.41
N PHE A 148 2.09 -27.08 18.10
CA PHE A 148 1.38 -26.01 18.79
C PHE A 148 2.23 -25.41 19.93
N LEU A 149 2.83 -26.25 20.77
CA LEU A 149 3.67 -25.80 21.88
C LEU A 149 4.92 -25.04 21.38
N GLN A 150 5.54 -25.52 20.30
CA GLN A 150 6.66 -24.80 19.68
C GLN A 150 6.21 -23.42 19.18
N ARG A 151 5.08 -23.33 18.50
CA ARG A 151 4.56 -22.04 18.00
C ARG A 151 4.23 -21.09 19.15
N LEU A 152 3.56 -21.59 20.19
CA LEU A 152 3.23 -20.81 21.37
C LEU A 152 4.48 -20.28 22.07
N LYS A 153 5.51 -21.12 22.25
CA LYS A 153 6.80 -20.69 22.83
C LYS A 153 7.42 -19.54 22.03
N TYR A 154 7.53 -19.68 20.71
CA TYR A 154 8.13 -18.63 19.88
C TYR A 154 7.25 -17.38 19.81
N PHE A 155 5.93 -17.53 19.76
CA PHE A 155 5.00 -16.41 19.80
C PHE A 155 5.17 -15.59 21.09
N ILE A 156 5.20 -16.25 22.26
CA ILE A 156 5.44 -15.58 23.55
C ILE A 156 6.80 -14.86 23.53
N VAL A 157 7.86 -15.51 23.06
CA VAL A 157 9.18 -14.87 22.96
C VAL A 157 9.14 -13.63 22.06
N LEU A 158 8.51 -13.70 20.89
CA LEU A 158 8.39 -12.56 19.98
C LEU A 158 7.58 -11.42 20.60
N VAL A 159 6.48 -11.72 21.31
CA VAL A 159 5.67 -10.71 22.01
C VAL A 159 6.46 -10.07 23.14
N VAL A 160 7.21 -10.85 23.93
CA VAL A 160 8.07 -10.30 24.99
C VAL A 160 9.15 -9.39 24.41
N VAL A 161 9.83 -9.83 23.34
CA VAL A 161 10.84 -8.99 22.66
C VAL A 161 10.21 -7.72 22.11
N PHE A 162 9.05 -7.82 21.46
CA PHE A 162 8.30 -6.67 20.94
C PHE A 162 7.97 -5.66 22.06
N VAL A 163 7.44 -6.13 23.19
CA VAL A 163 7.10 -5.27 24.34
C VAL A 163 8.36 -4.63 24.92
N VAL A 164 9.44 -5.38 25.12
CA VAL A 164 10.70 -4.85 25.64
C VAL A 164 11.26 -3.78 24.71
N VAL A 165 11.25 -4.00 23.40
CA VAL A 165 11.69 -3.02 22.38
C VAL A 165 10.87 -1.74 22.45
N VAL A 166 9.53 -1.86 22.47
CA VAL A 166 8.64 -0.69 22.52
C VAL A 166 8.79 0.10 23.80
N LEU A 167 8.90 -0.56 24.96
CA LEU A 167 9.05 0.11 26.25
C LEU A 167 10.41 0.79 26.38
N SER A 168 11.49 0.14 25.92
CA SER A 168 12.85 0.69 25.97
C SER A 168 13.00 1.99 25.18
N PHE A 169 12.29 2.11 24.04
CA PHE A 169 12.32 3.30 23.17
C PHE A 169 10.99 4.07 23.16
N SER A 170 10.22 4.00 24.25
CA SER A 170 8.85 4.53 24.33
C SER A 170 8.72 6.01 23.92
N LYS A 171 9.66 6.87 24.35
CA LYS A 171 9.69 8.29 23.95
C LYS A 171 9.87 8.48 22.44
N HIS A 172 10.79 7.72 21.83
CA HIS A 172 11.01 7.79 20.38
C HIS A 172 9.79 7.27 19.61
N TYR A 173 9.21 6.14 20.01
CA TYR A 173 8.01 5.59 19.36
C TYR A 173 6.81 6.52 19.46
N THR A 174 6.62 7.18 20.60
CA THR A 174 5.52 8.13 20.79
C THR A 174 5.69 9.39 19.95
N SER A 175 6.91 9.94 19.84
CA SER A 175 7.20 11.06 18.91
C SER A 175 6.99 10.63 17.47
N PHE A 176 7.60 9.50 17.07
CA PHE A 176 7.51 8.94 15.72
C PHE A 176 6.05 8.74 15.29
N ALA A 177 5.24 8.10 16.14
CA ALA A 177 3.83 7.83 15.84
C ALA A 177 2.96 9.10 15.83
N ARG A 178 3.37 10.19 16.48
CA ARG A 178 2.62 11.46 16.52
C ARG A 178 2.97 12.37 15.35
N GLU A 179 4.26 12.55 15.08
CA GLU A 179 4.78 13.50 14.10
C GLU A 179 4.87 12.91 12.70
N ASN A 180 5.07 11.60 12.58
CA ASN A 180 5.31 10.92 11.31
C ASN A 180 4.26 9.84 11.01
N ARG A 181 2.98 10.19 11.21
CA ARG A 181 1.83 9.27 11.02
C ARG A 181 1.80 8.64 9.64
N ASP A 182 2.27 9.36 8.64
CA ASP A 182 2.24 8.94 7.24
C ASP A 182 3.29 7.88 6.91
N LEU A 183 4.33 7.73 7.73
CA LEU A 183 5.34 6.68 7.50
C LEU A 183 4.76 5.27 7.63
N ARG A 184 3.70 5.09 8.43
CA ARG A 184 3.04 3.79 8.56
C ARG A 184 2.45 3.28 7.24
N LEU A 185 2.16 4.19 6.30
CA LEU A 185 1.56 3.87 4.99
C LEU A 185 2.52 3.05 4.11
N TYR A 186 3.83 3.13 4.38
CA TYR A 186 4.87 2.43 3.64
C TYR A 186 5.22 1.06 4.24
N ILE A 187 4.59 0.65 5.35
CA ILE A 187 4.92 -0.61 6.02
C ILE A 187 4.31 -1.80 5.26
N ASN A 188 5.18 -2.65 4.74
CA ASN A 188 4.84 -3.82 3.95
C ASN A 188 5.12 -5.12 4.75
N PRO A 189 4.20 -6.11 4.79
CA PRO A 189 2.92 -6.18 4.09
C PRO A 189 1.71 -5.68 4.90
N THR A 190 1.92 -5.27 6.14
CA THR A 190 0.81 -5.07 7.08
C THR A 190 -0.13 -3.93 6.68
N TYR A 191 0.40 -2.86 6.07
CA TYR A 191 -0.42 -1.71 5.71
C TYR A 191 -1.36 -1.99 4.54
N TYR A 192 -0.87 -2.53 3.43
CA TYR A 192 -1.75 -2.83 2.29
C TYR A 192 -2.77 -3.92 2.63
N LEU A 193 -2.44 -4.87 3.51
CA LEU A 193 -3.40 -5.87 4.00
C LEU A 193 -4.50 -5.21 4.83
N TYR A 194 -4.15 -4.24 5.69
CA TYR A 194 -5.13 -3.43 6.40
C TYR A 194 -6.02 -2.61 5.45
N SER A 195 -5.43 -1.97 4.44
CA SER A 195 -6.16 -1.21 3.41
C SER A 195 -7.13 -2.09 2.62
N ALA A 196 -6.71 -3.30 2.25
CA ALA A 196 -7.55 -4.27 1.57
C ALA A 196 -8.72 -4.75 2.45
N ALA A 197 -8.47 -5.01 3.74
CA ALA A 197 -9.54 -5.37 4.67
C ALA A 197 -10.56 -4.22 4.84
N LYS A 198 -10.07 -2.98 4.98
CA LYS A 198 -10.92 -1.78 5.05
C LYS A 198 -11.74 -1.58 3.78
N PHE A 199 -11.19 -1.90 2.61
CA PHE A 199 -11.90 -1.85 1.33
C PHE A 199 -13.06 -2.84 1.24
N ILE A 200 -12.83 -4.07 1.69
CA ILE A 200 -13.89 -5.08 1.73
C ILE A 200 -15.02 -4.63 2.67
N ASP A 201 -14.66 -4.13 3.86
CA ASP A 201 -15.63 -3.61 4.84
C ASP A 201 -16.47 -2.46 4.26
N SER A 202 -15.84 -1.49 3.60
CA SER A 202 -16.58 -0.36 3.01
C SER A 202 -17.53 -0.80 1.89
N LYS A 203 -17.11 -1.73 1.02
CA LYS A 203 -18.00 -2.28 -0.03
C LYS A 203 -19.18 -3.05 0.56
N LEU A 204 -18.99 -3.79 1.65
CA LEU A 204 -20.07 -4.49 2.35
C LEU A 204 -21.09 -3.50 2.92
N VAL A 205 -20.63 -2.44 3.58
CA VAL A 205 -21.51 -1.39 4.12
C VAL A 205 -22.31 -0.72 3.00
N THR A 206 -21.66 -0.27 1.92
CA THR A 206 -22.32 0.39 0.78
C THR A 206 -23.37 -0.50 0.10
N SER A 207 -23.13 -1.82 0.02
CA SER A 207 -24.10 -2.75 -0.57
C SER A 207 -25.41 -2.87 0.23
N SER A 208 -25.38 -2.53 1.53
CA SER A 208 -26.52 -2.61 2.43
C SER A 208 -27.29 -1.30 2.56
N THR A 209 -26.72 -0.17 2.12
CA THR A 209 -27.35 1.15 2.21
C THR A 209 -28.32 1.39 1.05
N PRO A 210 -29.60 1.73 1.29
CA PRO A 210 -30.54 2.00 0.22
C PRO A 210 -30.19 3.29 -0.53
N PHE A 211 -30.47 3.31 -1.83
CA PHE A 211 -30.24 4.49 -2.66
C PHE A 211 -31.14 5.65 -2.21
N LYS A 212 -30.54 6.80 -1.89
CA LYS A 212 -31.25 8.02 -1.50
C LYS A 212 -31.40 8.95 -2.71
N VAL A 213 -32.64 9.17 -3.13
CA VAL A 213 -32.95 10.12 -4.20
C VAL A 213 -33.00 11.54 -3.63
N ILE A 214 -32.39 12.50 -4.33
CA ILE A 214 -32.37 13.93 -4.00
C ILE A 214 -32.83 14.76 -5.21
N GLY A 215 -33.22 16.02 -5.01
CA GLY A 215 -33.60 16.94 -6.10
C GLY A 215 -34.93 16.64 -6.79
N LEU A 216 -35.86 15.96 -6.10
CA LEU A 216 -37.18 15.59 -6.65
C LEU A 216 -38.08 16.79 -6.98
N ASP A 217 -37.75 17.97 -6.45
CA ASP A 217 -38.45 19.23 -6.66
C ASP A 217 -37.88 20.07 -7.82
N ALA A 218 -36.78 19.63 -8.43
CA ALA A 218 -36.11 20.36 -9.50
C ALA A 218 -37.00 20.51 -10.75
N LYS A 219 -37.14 21.74 -11.25
CA LYS A 219 -37.91 22.07 -12.47
C LYS A 219 -37.09 22.97 -13.39
N ILE A 220 -37.19 22.72 -14.70
CA ILE A 220 -36.52 23.55 -15.71
C ILE A 220 -37.22 24.91 -15.79
N ASN A 221 -36.47 25.99 -15.58
CA ASN A 221 -36.99 27.35 -15.73
C ASN A 221 -36.91 27.81 -17.20
N LYS A 222 -38.03 27.66 -17.93
CA LYS A 222 -38.18 28.09 -19.34
C LYS A 222 -38.54 29.58 -19.46
N LYS A 223 -37.64 30.47 -19.04
CA LYS A 223 -37.80 31.93 -19.27
C LYS A 223 -37.56 32.37 -20.72
N SER A 224 -37.05 31.49 -21.58
CA SER A 224 -36.70 31.78 -22.98
C SER A 224 -36.87 30.52 -23.83
N ASP A 225 -37.32 30.68 -25.08
CA ASP A 225 -37.47 29.60 -26.06
C ASP A 225 -36.15 29.20 -26.74
N LYS A 226 -35.02 29.83 -26.36
CA LYS A 226 -33.70 29.46 -26.88
C LYS A 226 -33.18 28.19 -26.22
N ASN A 227 -32.72 27.23 -27.02
CA ASN A 227 -32.01 26.05 -26.54
C ASN A 227 -30.70 26.45 -25.87
N ARG A 228 -30.40 25.85 -24.71
CA ARG A 228 -29.12 26.01 -23.99
C ARG A 228 -28.33 24.72 -24.10
N LEU A 229 -27.17 24.77 -24.73
CA LEU A 229 -26.20 23.68 -24.76
C LEU A 229 -25.09 23.97 -23.76
N VAL A 230 -24.84 23.03 -22.85
CA VAL A 230 -23.72 23.08 -21.90
C VAL A 230 -22.85 21.87 -22.16
N ILE A 231 -21.55 22.11 -22.35
CA ILE A 231 -20.54 21.06 -22.48
C ILE A 231 -19.65 21.16 -21.25
N PHE A 232 -19.55 20.06 -20.50
CA PHE A 232 -18.64 19.97 -19.36
C PHE A 232 -17.54 18.98 -19.69
N VAL A 233 -16.30 19.48 -19.77
CA VAL A 233 -15.11 18.68 -20.06
C VAL A 233 -14.45 18.30 -18.74
N ILE A 234 -14.34 17.00 -18.48
CA ILE A 234 -13.61 16.46 -17.34
C ILE A 234 -12.20 16.13 -17.83
N GLY A 235 -11.20 16.85 -17.32
CA GLY A 235 -9.80 16.58 -17.61
C GLY A 235 -9.26 15.40 -16.82
N GLU A 236 -8.08 14.91 -17.21
CA GLU A 236 -7.36 13.83 -16.54
C GLU A 236 -5.91 14.26 -16.30
N THR A 237 -5.42 14.16 -15.06
CA THR A 237 -4.02 14.42 -14.63
C THR A 237 -3.42 15.81 -14.97
N VAL A 238 -4.17 16.72 -15.61
CA VAL A 238 -3.68 18.07 -15.93
C VAL A 238 -3.52 18.93 -14.67
N ARG A 239 -2.32 19.51 -14.50
CA ARG A 239 -2.02 20.40 -13.38
C ARG A 239 -2.00 21.87 -13.80
N ARG A 240 -2.60 22.71 -12.94
CA ARG A 240 -2.70 24.15 -13.14
C ARG A 240 -1.36 24.85 -13.37
N ASP A 241 -0.32 24.45 -12.63
CA ASP A 241 1.00 25.08 -12.65
C ASP A 241 1.75 24.91 -13.97
N HIS A 242 1.28 24.03 -14.86
CA HIS A 242 1.84 23.79 -16.20
C HIS A 242 0.95 24.34 -17.32
N MET A 243 0.00 25.23 -17.00
CA MET A 243 -0.87 25.90 -17.98
C MET A 243 -0.39 27.32 -18.26
N SER A 244 -0.03 27.62 -19.51
CA SER A 244 0.38 28.97 -19.97
C SER A 244 -0.64 30.06 -19.66
N ILE A 245 -1.94 29.77 -19.83
CA ILE A 245 -3.05 30.66 -19.43
C ILE A 245 -3.06 31.03 -17.94
N ASN A 246 -2.31 30.28 -17.11
CA ASN A 246 -2.14 30.53 -15.68
C ASN A 246 -0.76 31.12 -15.32
N GLY A 247 0.09 31.43 -16.29
CA GLY A 247 1.40 32.04 -16.11
C GLY A 247 2.58 31.08 -16.18
N TYR A 248 2.39 29.86 -16.71
CA TYR A 248 3.50 28.95 -17.00
C TYR A 248 4.40 29.49 -18.12
N SER A 249 5.71 29.27 -18.03
CA SER A 249 6.70 29.88 -18.94
C SER A 249 6.66 29.31 -20.37
N LEU A 250 6.20 28.07 -20.54
CA LEU A 250 6.06 27.44 -21.85
C LEU A 250 4.62 27.58 -22.35
N GLN A 251 4.47 27.80 -23.65
CA GLN A 251 3.17 27.97 -24.30
C GLN A 251 2.45 26.61 -24.46
N THR A 252 1.75 26.17 -23.41
CA THR A 252 1.05 24.87 -23.36
C THR A 252 -0.40 24.92 -23.83
N ASN A 253 -1.00 26.11 -23.97
CA ASN A 253 -2.40 26.31 -24.35
C ASN A 253 -2.57 27.32 -25.50
N PRO A 254 -1.83 27.19 -26.62
CA PRO A 254 -1.73 28.23 -27.66
C PRO A 254 -3.06 28.58 -28.35
N TYR A 255 -4.01 27.64 -28.38
CA TYR A 255 -5.32 27.87 -29.00
C TYR A 255 -6.30 28.53 -28.04
N LEU A 256 -6.29 28.15 -26.76
CA LEU A 256 -7.19 28.72 -25.75
C LEU A 256 -6.89 30.19 -25.46
N GLU A 257 -5.63 30.60 -25.58
CA GLU A 257 -5.22 32.02 -25.40
C GLU A 257 -5.80 32.96 -26.47
N LYS A 258 -6.30 32.42 -27.58
CA LYS A 258 -6.90 33.22 -28.67
C LYS A 258 -8.41 33.43 -28.51
N GLU A 259 -9.02 32.73 -27.56
CA GLU A 259 -10.46 32.74 -27.31
C GLU A 259 -10.81 33.63 -26.12
N ASP A 260 -12.06 34.11 -26.05
CA ASP A 260 -12.57 34.85 -24.89
C ASP A 260 -12.91 33.87 -23.75
N ILE A 261 -11.92 33.61 -22.89
CA ILE A 261 -12.00 32.60 -21.82
C ILE A 261 -11.89 33.21 -20.42
N ILE A 262 -12.52 32.54 -19.46
CA ILE A 262 -12.31 32.78 -18.03
C ILE A 262 -11.42 31.65 -17.49
N SER A 263 -10.21 31.99 -17.05
CA SER A 263 -9.31 31.03 -16.39
C SER A 263 -9.33 31.18 -14.87
N PHE A 264 -9.54 30.07 -14.18
CA PHE A 264 -9.54 30.01 -12.72
C PHE A 264 -8.17 29.61 -12.19
N LYS A 265 -7.43 30.60 -11.67
CA LYS A 265 -6.05 30.41 -11.17
C LYS A 265 -5.96 29.78 -9.79
N ASN A 266 -7.03 29.71 -9.00
CA ASN A 266 -6.99 29.17 -7.64
C ASN A 266 -8.05 28.08 -7.50
N LEU A 267 -7.81 26.93 -8.13
CA LEU A 267 -8.63 25.73 -8.02
C LEU A 267 -7.81 24.58 -7.42
N THR A 268 -8.48 23.81 -6.57
CA THR A 268 -7.94 22.61 -5.93
C THR A 268 -8.94 21.48 -6.14
N SER A 269 -8.46 20.29 -6.47
CA SER A 269 -9.29 19.09 -6.64
C SER A 269 -9.79 18.56 -5.29
N CYS A 270 -10.89 17.79 -5.32
CA CYS A 270 -11.39 17.12 -4.12
C CYS A 270 -10.46 16.00 -3.63
N GLY A 271 -9.75 15.32 -4.55
CA GLY A 271 -8.72 14.33 -4.25
C GLY A 271 -7.59 14.36 -5.28
N THR A 272 -6.72 13.35 -5.23
CA THR A 272 -5.54 13.25 -6.09
C THR A 272 -5.60 12.06 -7.05
N ASP A 273 -6.73 11.36 -7.09
CA ASP A 273 -6.98 10.22 -7.96
C ASP A 273 -8.40 10.32 -8.57
N THR A 274 -8.60 9.66 -9.71
CA THR A 274 -9.83 9.75 -10.50
C THR A 274 -11.01 9.08 -9.79
N ALA A 275 -10.80 7.92 -9.16
CA ALA A 275 -11.84 7.18 -8.44
C ALA A 275 -12.41 7.95 -7.25
N TRP A 276 -11.63 8.82 -6.61
CA TRP A 276 -12.12 9.74 -5.58
C TRP A 276 -12.68 11.04 -6.16
N SER A 277 -11.94 11.67 -7.07
CA SER A 277 -12.22 13.05 -7.49
C SER A 277 -13.49 13.15 -8.31
N VAL A 278 -13.74 12.22 -9.23
CA VAL A 278 -14.92 12.27 -10.10
C VAL A 278 -16.20 12.09 -9.27
N PRO A 279 -16.38 11.04 -8.46
CA PRO A 279 -17.58 10.92 -7.63
C PRO A 279 -17.77 12.10 -6.68
N CYS A 280 -16.70 12.62 -6.08
CA CYS A 280 -16.80 13.79 -5.19
C CYS A 280 -17.29 15.05 -5.90
N MET A 281 -16.87 15.29 -7.15
CA MET A 281 -17.32 16.45 -7.94
C MET A 281 -18.81 16.41 -8.27
N PHE A 282 -19.41 15.23 -8.35
CA PHE A 282 -20.81 15.01 -8.70
C PHE A 282 -21.70 14.59 -7.50
N SER A 283 -21.15 14.61 -6.28
CA SER A 283 -21.86 14.20 -5.06
C SER A 283 -22.81 15.26 -4.50
#